data_AF-A0A015JFG1-F1
#
_entry.id   AF-A0A015JFG1-F1
#
_cell.length_a   1.000
_cell.length_b   1.000
_cell.length_c   1.000
_cell.angle_alpha   90.00
_cell.angle_beta   90.00
_cell.angle_gamma   90.00
#
_symmetry.space_group_name_H-M   'P 1'
#
loop_
_entity.id
_entity.type
_entity.pdbx_description
1 polymer ?
#
loop_
_entity_poly.entity_id
_entity_poly.type
_entity_poly.pdbx_seq_one_letter_code
_entity_poly.pdbx_strand_id
1 'polypeptide(L)'
;MTSTFRIGPIVDPVFYVEGRNAIPSSAGPFRSMQELFDALIQKEKNFFEIHGVQELMKKQKMDQITAASQVANLIEQMITLQAKLFKPFDKSIDQKPFFLVHGDFDAQNILVERSVNDEIKIVGIIDWEFSRTGTLWNLCQYPIWIQEVEEPFRNLTDLEVQECYEKQKLREFFHGEMVAKLGSRSGQILEMKKRDSRIKKLEDMFTYMVHSFAGLQGLLESFFYRYGSELANVHFDDPIVEYFWEDIIKVQIPPKRAITYLLSKDELLLNRIMEEVPFHYIASVYYELKSNGYNFSWQQASTIAFYMWKNEGKNDPQFMNVAV
;
A
#
# COMPACT_ATOMS: atom_id res chain seq x y z
N MET A 1 4.61 45.67 -7.21
CA MET A 1 3.24 45.24 -6.86
C MET A 1 3.35 43.91 -6.14
N THR A 2 2.98 43.84 -4.86
CA THR A 2 2.87 42.57 -4.14
C THR A 2 1.61 41.85 -4.62
N SER A 3 1.78 40.72 -5.29
CA SER A 3 0.69 39.84 -5.72
C SER A 3 -0.29 39.57 -4.57
N THR A 4 -1.58 39.81 -4.79
CA THR A 4 -2.69 39.50 -3.87
C THR A 4 -3.26 38.10 -4.10
N PHE A 5 -2.67 37.31 -5.01
CA PHE A 5 -3.13 35.95 -5.28
C PHE A 5 -2.77 35.04 -4.11
N ARG A 6 -3.79 34.38 -3.55
CA ARG A 6 -3.63 33.33 -2.54
C ARG A 6 -4.10 32.02 -3.16
N ILE A 7 -3.30 30.98 -2.96
CA ILE A 7 -3.68 29.62 -3.32
C ILE A 7 -4.87 29.22 -2.46
N GLY A 8 -5.95 28.80 -3.12
CA GLY A 8 -7.15 28.30 -2.46
C GLY A 8 -6.98 26.87 -1.92
N PRO A 9 -8.03 26.29 -1.34
CA PRO A 9 -8.03 24.89 -0.93
C PRO A 9 -7.78 23.96 -2.13
N ILE A 10 -7.27 22.77 -1.83
CA ILE A 10 -7.19 21.66 -2.79
C ILE A 10 -8.62 21.26 -3.17
N VAL A 11 -8.86 21.17 -4.47
CA VAL A 11 -10.10 20.63 -5.04
C VAL A 11 -9.81 19.19 -5.44
N ASP A 12 -10.04 18.27 -4.53
CA ASP A 12 -9.88 16.82 -4.75
C ASP A 12 -11.18 16.10 -4.35
N PRO A 13 -11.72 15.21 -5.21
CA PRO A 13 -12.91 14.43 -4.90
C PRO A 13 -12.93 13.81 -3.51
N VAL A 14 -11.79 13.33 -2.96
CA VAL A 14 -11.75 12.68 -1.64
C VAL A 14 -12.27 13.57 -0.50
N PHE A 15 -12.26 14.90 -0.68
CA PHE A 15 -12.80 15.85 0.30
C PHE A 15 -14.32 16.09 0.16
N TYR A 16 -14.95 15.68 -0.94
CA TYR A 16 -16.27 16.20 -1.31
C TYR A 16 -17.28 15.13 -1.75
N VAL A 17 -16.85 13.93 -2.14
CA VAL A 17 -17.78 12.87 -2.61
C VAL A 17 -18.40 12.09 -1.45
N GLU A 18 -19.46 11.31 -1.73
CA GLU A 18 -20.10 10.39 -0.79
C GLU A 18 -20.46 10.99 0.59
N GLY A 19 -20.95 12.22 0.61
CA GLY A 19 -21.37 12.92 1.83
C GLY A 19 -20.23 13.59 2.61
N ARG A 20 -18.96 13.44 2.19
CA ARG A 20 -17.81 14.09 2.83
C ARG A 20 -17.85 15.62 2.69
N ASN A 21 -18.56 16.14 1.68
CA ASN A 21 -18.81 17.59 1.54
C ASN A 21 -19.55 18.21 2.73
N ALA A 22 -20.35 17.43 3.47
CA ALA A 22 -21.06 17.92 4.65
C ALA A 22 -20.20 17.95 5.91
N ILE A 23 -19.00 17.35 5.88
CA ILE A 23 -18.09 17.26 7.01
C ILE A 23 -17.12 18.45 7.00
N PRO A 24 -17.14 19.32 8.02
CA PRO A 24 -16.20 20.42 8.13
C PRO A 24 -14.75 19.91 8.16
N SER A 25 -13.92 20.37 7.23
CA SER A 25 -12.48 20.07 7.19
C SER A 25 -11.72 21.20 6.51
N SER A 26 -10.47 21.42 6.93
CA SER A 26 -9.54 22.20 6.12
C SER A 26 -9.17 21.40 4.89
N ALA A 27 -9.38 21.96 3.70
CA ALA A 27 -8.86 21.42 2.43
C ALA A 27 -7.54 22.12 2.03
N GLY A 28 -6.86 22.73 3.01
CA GLY A 28 -5.59 23.43 2.79
C GLY A 28 -5.75 24.93 2.52
N PRO A 29 -4.68 25.59 2.02
CA PRO A 29 -3.43 25.00 1.56
C PRO A 29 -2.63 24.29 2.68
N PHE A 30 -2.24 23.02 2.45
CA PHE A 30 -1.36 22.25 3.33
C PHE A 30 0.14 22.50 3.06
N ARG A 31 0.91 22.71 4.12
CA ARG A 31 2.35 22.98 4.01
C ARG A 31 3.19 21.72 3.93
N SER A 32 2.59 20.57 4.20
CA SER A 32 3.20 19.25 4.07
C SER A 32 2.14 18.16 3.83
N MET A 33 2.58 17.01 3.36
CA MET A 33 1.91 15.73 3.30
C MET A 33 1.45 15.26 4.66
N GLN A 34 2.25 15.47 5.71
CA GLN A 34 1.76 15.18 7.04
C GLN A 34 0.50 15.99 7.35
N GLU A 35 0.46 17.29 7.01
CA GLU A 35 -0.75 18.11 7.18
C GLU A 35 -1.90 17.65 6.27
N LEU A 36 -1.62 17.23 5.03
CA LEU A 36 -2.63 16.69 4.11
C LEU A 36 -3.24 15.38 4.67
N PHE A 37 -2.42 14.41 5.03
CA PHE A 37 -2.88 13.14 5.60
C PHE A 37 -3.58 13.34 6.93
N ASP A 38 -3.08 14.25 7.78
CA ASP A 38 -3.74 14.63 9.03
C ASP A 38 -5.16 15.15 8.76
N ALA A 39 -5.32 16.03 7.77
CA ALA A 39 -6.64 16.56 7.39
C ALA A 39 -7.57 15.49 6.79
N LEU A 40 -7.04 14.58 5.96
CA LEU A 40 -7.80 13.47 5.38
C LEU A 40 -8.28 12.49 6.46
N ILE A 41 -7.38 12.06 7.36
CA ILE A 41 -7.70 11.17 8.48
C ILE A 41 -8.70 11.83 9.42
N GLN A 42 -8.50 13.11 9.75
CA GLN A 42 -9.43 13.86 10.59
C GLN A 42 -10.82 13.93 9.95
N LYS A 43 -10.89 14.07 8.63
CA LYS A 43 -12.16 14.14 7.92
C LYS A 43 -12.90 12.81 7.92
N GLU A 44 -12.22 11.70 7.63
CA GLU A 44 -12.80 10.35 7.71
C GLU A 44 -13.23 10.01 9.14
N LYS A 45 -12.43 10.39 10.14
CA LYS A 45 -12.78 10.25 11.56
C LYS A 45 -14.11 10.96 11.88
N ASN A 46 -14.20 12.25 11.56
CA ASN A 46 -15.42 13.03 11.79
C ASN A 46 -16.61 12.45 11.01
N PHE A 47 -16.40 11.96 9.79
CA PHE A 47 -17.45 11.32 9.00
C PHE A 47 -18.00 10.07 9.70
N PHE A 48 -17.14 9.15 10.15
CA PHE A 48 -17.58 7.91 10.79
C PHE A 48 -18.08 8.12 12.22
N GLU A 49 -17.62 9.14 12.93
CA GLU A 49 -18.21 9.55 14.22
C GLU A 49 -19.69 9.94 14.06
N ILE A 50 -20.04 10.65 12.98
CA ILE A 50 -21.41 11.12 12.74
C ILE A 50 -22.27 10.02 12.09
N HIS A 51 -21.72 9.30 11.11
CA HIS A 51 -22.49 8.43 10.22
C HIS A 51 -22.23 6.93 10.41
N GLY A 52 -21.12 6.52 11.04
CA GLY A 52 -20.66 5.14 11.06
C GLY A 52 -21.63 4.15 11.69
N VAL A 53 -22.24 4.50 12.83
CA VAL A 53 -23.21 3.62 13.52
C VAL A 53 -24.42 3.37 12.62
N GLN A 54 -24.95 4.43 12.01
CA GLN A 54 -26.10 4.31 11.11
C GLN A 54 -25.76 3.52 9.85
N GLU A 55 -24.54 3.67 9.33
CA GLU A 55 -24.06 2.90 8.19
C GLU A 55 -24.00 1.41 8.50
N LEU A 56 -23.39 1.02 9.62
CA LEU A 56 -23.32 -0.38 10.07
C LEU A 56 -24.70 -0.98 10.32
N MET A 57 -25.58 -0.26 11.01
CA MET A 57 -26.94 -0.73 11.27
C MET A 57 -27.74 -0.94 9.97
N LYS A 58 -27.63 -0.02 9.00
CA LYS A 58 -28.39 -0.11 7.75
C LYS A 58 -27.82 -1.12 6.76
N LYS A 59 -26.50 -1.10 6.56
CA LYS A 59 -25.84 -1.91 5.53
C LYS A 59 -25.48 -3.32 6.03
N GLN A 60 -25.02 -3.43 7.28
CA GLN A 60 -24.57 -4.70 7.86
C GLN A 60 -25.60 -5.33 8.82
N LYS A 61 -26.76 -4.68 9.02
CA LYS A 61 -27.84 -5.16 9.91
C LYS A 61 -27.36 -5.45 11.34
N MET A 62 -26.37 -4.69 11.79
CA MET A 62 -25.77 -4.82 13.11
C MET A 62 -26.67 -4.15 14.16
N ASP A 63 -26.68 -4.68 15.39
CA ASP A 63 -27.33 -4.00 16.50
C ASP A 63 -26.55 -2.74 16.92
N GLN A 64 -27.25 -1.82 17.59
CA GLN A 64 -26.68 -0.50 17.93
C GLN A 64 -25.45 -0.59 18.85
N ILE A 65 -25.41 -1.54 19.79
CA ILE A 65 -24.33 -1.63 20.77
C ILE A 65 -23.07 -2.13 20.06
N THR A 66 -23.19 -3.20 19.26
CA THR A 66 -22.07 -3.73 18.48
C THR A 66 -21.58 -2.70 17.46
N ALA A 67 -22.49 -2.01 16.76
CA ALA A 67 -22.12 -0.96 15.81
C ALA A 67 -21.36 0.19 16.47
N ALA A 68 -21.82 0.67 17.63
CA ALA A 68 -21.14 1.70 18.40
C ALA A 68 -19.74 1.26 18.84
N SER A 69 -19.59 0.01 19.29
CA SER A 69 -18.29 -0.54 19.68
C SER A 69 -17.31 -0.64 18.50
N GLN A 70 -17.78 -1.05 17.31
CA GLN A 70 -16.93 -1.12 16.12
C GLN A 70 -16.51 0.26 15.63
N VAL A 71 -17.43 1.23 15.61
CA VAL A 71 -17.10 2.61 15.25
C VAL A 71 -16.05 3.16 16.21
N ALA A 72 -16.22 2.99 17.53
CA ALA A 72 -15.25 3.44 18.52
C ALA A 72 -13.85 2.85 18.28
N ASN A 73 -13.77 1.55 17.93
CA ASN A 73 -12.50 0.90 17.60
C ASN A 73 -11.85 1.53 16.34
N LEU A 74 -12.63 1.72 15.27
CA LEU A 74 -12.14 2.37 14.05
C LEU A 74 -11.60 3.78 14.33
N ILE A 75 -12.32 4.57 15.12
CA ILE A 75 -11.89 5.91 15.53
C ILE A 75 -10.56 5.84 16.31
N GLU A 76 -10.43 4.91 17.27
CA GLU A 76 -9.20 4.72 18.05
C GLU A 76 -8.00 4.33 17.17
N GLN A 77 -8.21 3.45 16.19
CA GLN A 77 -7.19 3.09 15.20
C GLN A 77 -6.74 4.32 14.39
N MET A 78 -7.68 5.15 13.92
CA MET A 78 -7.36 6.38 13.19
C MET A 78 -6.62 7.40 14.08
N ILE A 79 -7.00 7.56 15.35
CA ILE A 79 -6.27 8.41 16.30
C ILE A 79 -4.84 7.91 16.47
N THR A 80 -4.66 6.60 16.62
CA THR A 80 -3.34 5.96 16.76
C THR A 80 -2.49 6.22 15.51
N LEU A 81 -3.08 6.06 14.32
CA LEU A 81 -2.40 6.31 13.05
C LEU A 81 -1.96 7.78 12.94
N GLN A 82 -2.89 8.70 13.19
CA GLN A 82 -2.69 10.15 13.11
C GLN A 82 -1.54 10.59 14.01
N ALA A 83 -1.49 10.10 15.25
CA ALA A 83 -0.44 10.42 16.23
C ALA A 83 0.97 9.97 15.77
N LYS A 84 1.07 9.04 14.82
CA LYS A 84 2.33 8.41 14.39
C LYS A 84 2.70 8.73 12.93
N LEU A 85 1.94 9.55 12.21
CA LEU A 85 2.22 9.95 10.81
C LEU A 85 3.60 10.57 10.60
N PHE A 86 4.22 11.15 11.62
CA PHE A 86 5.57 11.71 11.50
C PHE A 86 6.66 10.65 11.25
N LYS A 87 6.36 9.36 11.40
CA LYS A 87 7.32 8.26 11.17
C LYS A 87 7.56 7.97 9.67
N PRO A 88 6.53 7.84 8.82
CA PRO A 88 6.71 7.68 7.38
C PRO A 88 7.09 8.98 6.64
N PHE A 89 6.82 10.15 7.20
CA PHE A 89 7.07 11.44 6.52
C PHE A 89 8.24 12.22 7.12
N ASP A 90 9.24 12.54 6.29
CA ASP A 90 10.31 13.47 6.65
C ASP A 90 9.88 14.92 6.39
N LYS A 91 9.62 15.66 7.48
CA LYS A 91 9.24 17.08 7.46
C LYS A 91 10.25 18.00 6.78
N SER A 92 11.51 17.60 6.63
CA SER A 92 12.57 18.42 6.03
C SER A 92 12.52 18.43 4.50
N ILE A 93 11.86 17.43 3.90
CA ILE A 93 11.78 17.23 2.45
C ILE A 93 10.61 18.04 1.84
N ASP A 94 9.61 18.35 2.67
CA ASP A 94 8.29 18.76 2.21
C ASP A 94 7.95 20.23 2.53
N GLN A 95 8.76 21.15 2.00
CA GLN A 95 8.72 22.56 2.44
C GLN A 95 8.75 23.59 1.29
N LYS A 96 8.17 23.28 0.12
CA LYS A 96 8.20 24.19 -1.06
C LYS A 96 6.84 24.24 -1.78
N PRO A 97 6.56 25.36 -2.52
CA PRO A 97 5.21 25.80 -2.82
C PRO A 97 4.46 24.84 -3.74
N PHE A 98 3.13 24.89 -3.65
CA PHE A 98 2.23 24.08 -4.46
C PHE A 98 2.54 24.18 -5.95
N PHE A 99 2.34 23.06 -6.64
CA PHE A 99 2.44 22.92 -8.07
C PHE A 99 1.04 22.74 -8.67
N LEU A 100 0.90 23.11 -9.95
CA LEU A 100 -0.22 22.65 -10.74
C LEU A 100 0.06 21.20 -11.15
N VAL A 101 -0.80 20.29 -10.70
CA VAL A 101 -0.74 18.87 -11.00
C VAL A 101 -1.82 18.57 -12.02
N HIS A 102 -1.50 17.74 -13.04
CA HIS A 102 -2.44 17.34 -14.08
C HIS A 102 -3.64 16.54 -13.54
N GLY A 103 -3.39 15.66 -12.57
CA GLY A 103 -4.40 14.80 -11.94
C GLY A 103 -4.51 13.43 -12.61
N ASP A 104 -4.40 13.37 -13.94
CA ASP A 104 -4.43 12.13 -14.72
C ASP A 104 -3.35 12.12 -15.82
N PHE A 105 -2.08 12.12 -15.44
CA PHE A 105 -0.99 12.16 -16.41
C PHE A 105 -0.68 10.73 -16.90
N ASP A 106 -1.52 10.22 -17.80
CA ASP A 106 -1.37 8.95 -18.54
C ASP A 106 -0.80 9.20 -19.97
N ALA A 107 -0.22 8.19 -20.62
CA ALA A 107 0.34 8.26 -21.97
C ALA A 107 -0.72 8.64 -23.01
N GLN A 108 -1.99 8.24 -22.80
CA GLN A 108 -3.12 8.63 -23.66
C GLN A 108 -3.37 10.15 -23.68
N ASN A 109 -2.93 10.87 -22.65
CA ASN A 109 -3.11 12.33 -22.51
C ASN A 109 -1.93 13.13 -23.09
N ILE A 110 -0.97 12.47 -23.73
CA ILE A 110 0.19 13.10 -24.39
C ILE A 110 0.01 13.00 -25.91
N LEU A 111 -0.24 14.14 -26.56
CA LEU A 111 -0.31 14.21 -28.01
C LEU A 111 1.08 14.24 -28.60
N VAL A 112 1.32 13.37 -29.57
CA VAL A 112 2.58 13.30 -30.31
C VAL A 112 2.36 13.47 -31.80
N GLU A 113 3.29 14.14 -32.46
CA GLU A 113 3.41 14.22 -33.90
C GLU A 113 4.64 13.44 -34.33
N ARG A 114 4.49 12.63 -35.38
CA ARG A 114 5.61 11.94 -36.01
C ARG A 114 6.15 12.83 -37.12
N SER A 115 7.40 13.24 -36.98
CA SER A 115 8.09 14.03 -38.01
C SER A 115 8.34 13.18 -39.26
N VAL A 116 8.74 13.85 -40.35
CA VAL A 116 9.14 13.22 -41.62
C VAL A 116 10.35 12.27 -41.45
N ASN A 117 11.13 12.43 -40.37
CA ASN A 117 12.32 11.63 -40.07
C ASN A 117 12.07 10.57 -38.99
N ASP A 118 10.82 10.20 -38.72
CA ASP A 118 10.44 9.27 -37.64
C ASP A 118 10.74 9.74 -36.21
N GLU A 119 11.16 11.00 -36.02
CA GLU A 119 11.27 11.59 -34.68
C GLU A 119 9.88 11.85 -34.09
N ILE A 120 9.70 11.50 -32.82
CA ILE A 120 8.46 11.75 -32.07
C ILE A 120 8.59 13.08 -31.35
N LYS A 121 7.66 13.99 -31.61
CA LYS A 121 7.57 15.29 -30.94
C LYS A 121 6.30 15.38 -30.12
N ILE A 122 6.40 15.72 -28.85
CA ILE A 122 5.23 16.05 -28.02
C ILE A 122 4.67 17.39 -28.50
N VAL A 123 3.39 17.39 -28.90
CA VAL A 123 2.69 18.58 -29.43
C VAL A 123 1.64 19.14 -28.47
N GLY A 124 1.24 18.36 -27.47
CA GLY A 124 0.29 18.83 -26.46
C GLY A 124 0.09 17.87 -25.30
N ILE A 125 -0.44 18.42 -24.20
CA ILE A 125 -0.96 17.67 -23.06
C ILE A 125 -2.44 18.05 -22.94
N ILE A 126 -3.32 17.06 -22.96
CA ILE A 126 -4.77 17.23 -22.93
C ILE A 126 -5.36 16.67 -21.64
N ASP A 127 -6.67 16.86 -21.45
CA ASP A 127 -7.44 16.30 -20.34
C ASP A 127 -7.11 16.86 -18.94
N TRP A 128 -7.12 18.19 -18.85
CA TRP A 128 -6.83 18.93 -17.62
C TRP A 128 -8.00 19.01 -16.64
N GLU A 129 -9.05 18.19 -16.78
CA GLU A 129 -10.26 18.29 -15.95
C GLU A 129 -10.03 17.92 -14.48
N PHE A 130 -9.04 17.05 -14.22
CA PHE A 130 -8.60 16.69 -12.86
C PHE A 130 -7.45 17.55 -12.34
N SER A 131 -7.14 18.65 -13.03
CA SER A 131 -6.04 19.51 -12.63
C SER A 131 -6.31 20.22 -11.32
N ARG A 132 -5.30 20.23 -10.46
CA ARG A 132 -5.41 20.76 -9.10
C ARG A 132 -4.11 21.32 -8.59
N THR A 133 -4.21 22.11 -7.52
CA THR A 133 -3.03 22.46 -6.74
C THR A 133 -2.62 21.25 -5.89
N GLY A 134 -1.34 20.90 -5.94
CA GLY A 134 -0.76 19.80 -5.17
C GLY A 134 0.63 20.14 -4.66
N THR A 135 1.21 19.28 -3.83
CA THR A 135 2.55 19.47 -3.28
C THR A 135 3.62 18.89 -4.22
N LEU A 136 4.91 19.11 -3.91
CA LEU A 136 6.01 18.45 -4.64
C LEU A 136 5.85 16.92 -4.61
N TRP A 137 5.29 16.39 -3.52
CA TRP A 137 5.00 14.99 -3.35
C TRP A 137 4.02 14.43 -4.38
N ASN A 138 2.98 15.20 -4.73
CA ASN A 138 2.02 14.80 -5.76
C ASN A 138 2.67 14.78 -7.16
N LEU A 139 3.67 15.64 -7.41
CA LEU A 139 4.45 15.59 -8.65
C LEU A 139 5.47 14.44 -8.68
N CYS A 140 6.00 14.06 -7.52
CA CYS A 140 7.00 13.00 -7.40
C CYS A 140 6.32 11.62 -7.41
N GLN A 141 5.70 11.29 -8.54
CA GLN A 141 5.10 10.00 -8.82
C GLN A 141 5.54 9.55 -10.20
N TYR A 142 5.99 8.30 -10.31
CA TYR A 142 6.24 7.71 -11.62
C TYR A 142 4.93 7.61 -12.39
N PRO A 143 4.88 8.00 -13.67
CA PRO A 143 3.72 7.74 -14.50
C PRO A 143 3.36 6.25 -14.53
N ILE A 144 2.05 5.94 -14.54
CA ILE A 144 1.53 4.58 -14.35
C ILE A 144 2.20 3.59 -15.31
N TRP A 145 2.40 3.96 -16.58
CA TRP A 145 2.97 3.10 -17.61
C TRP A 145 4.45 2.72 -17.39
N ILE A 146 5.18 3.41 -16.49
CA ILE A 146 6.56 3.06 -16.11
C ILE A 146 6.70 2.58 -14.66
N GLN A 147 5.61 2.45 -13.91
CA GLN A 147 5.66 1.87 -12.55
C GLN A 147 5.99 0.36 -12.60
N GLU A 148 6.55 -0.16 -11.50
CA GLU A 148 6.77 -1.59 -11.31
C GLU A 148 5.43 -2.26 -10.95
N VAL A 149 5.08 -3.32 -11.68
CA VAL A 149 4.03 -4.26 -11.28
C VAL A 149 4.77 -5.50 -10.79
N GLU A 150 4.88 -5.66 -9.47
CA GLU A 150 5.54 -6.81 -8.88
C GLU A 150 4.61 -8.02 -8.90
N GLU A 151 4.92 -9.02 -9.72
CA GLU A 151 4.36 -10.37 -9.62
C GLU A 151 5.49 -11.39 -9.40
N PRO A 152 5.96 -11.59 -8.15
CA PRO A 152 7.18 -12.32 -7.83
C PRO A 152 7.15 -13.82 -8.18
N PHE A 153 5.96 -14.36 -8.51
CA PHE A 153 5.76 -15.79 -8.81
C PHE A 153 5.43 -16.06 -10.28
N ARG A 154 5.32 -15.01 -11.10
CA ARG A 154 5.03 -15.15 -12.52
C ARG A 154 6.34 -15.33 -13.27
N ASN A 155 6.48 -16.45 -13.96
CA ASN A 155 7.53 -16.59 -14.97
C ASN A 155 7.22 -15.62 -16.11
N LEU A 156 8.00 -14.55 -16.19
CA LEU A 156 7.91 -13.59 -17.27
C LEU A 156 8.42 -14.23 -18.57
N THR A 157 7.72 -13.96 -19.66
CA THR A 157 8.22 -14.23 -21.01
C THR A 157 9.43 -13.35 -21.30
N ASP A 158 10.28 -13.73 -22.27
CA ASP A 158 11.43 -12.91 -22.69
C ASP A 158 11.01 -11.48 -23.08
N LEU A 159 9.82 -11.33 -23.66
CA LEU A 159 9.25 -10.04 -24.02
C LEU A 159 8.95 -9.19 -22.77
N GLU A 160 8.30 -9.78 -21.76
CA GLU A 160 7.99 -9.08 -20.51
C GLU A 160 9.26 -8.73 -19.72
N VAL A 161 10.28 -9.60 -19.75
CA VAL A 161 11.59 -9.28 -19.16
C VAL A 161 12.22 -8.07 -19.85
N GLN A 162 12.17 -8.02 -21.18
CA GLN A 162 12.66 -6.88 -21.94
C GLN A 162 11.86 -5.60 -21.62
N GLU A 163 10.53 -5.69 -21.52
CA GLU A 163 9.67 -4.56 -21.12
C GLU A 163 10.02 -4.05 -19.72
N CYS A 164 10.24 -4.94 -18.75
CA CYS A 164 10.67 -4.57 -17.40
C CYS A 164 12.00 -3.79 -17.43
N TYR A 165 12.96 -4.23 -18.24
CA TYR A 165 14.24 -3.56 -18.40
C TYR A 165 14.10 -2.17 -19.03
N GLU A 166 13.28 -2.03 -20.08
CA GLU A 166 13.02 -0.72 -20.69
C GLU A 166 12.28 0.23 -19.73
N LYS A 167 11.28 -0.26 -18.99
CA LYS A 167 10.59 0.52 -17.95
C LYS A 167 11.57 0.98 -16.86
N GLN A 168 12.54 0.13 -16.48
CA GLN A 168 13.58 0.52 -15.52
C GLN A 168 14.41 1.71 -16.03
N LYS A 169 14.90 1.66 -17.27
CA LYS A 169 15.64 2.79 -17.88
C LYS A 169 14.80 4.07 -17.89
N LEU A 170 13.51 3.97 -18.22
CA LEU A 170 12.61 5.12 -18.20
C LEU A 170 12.43 5.70 -16.78
N ARG A 171 12.36 4.85 -15.75
CA ARG A 171 12.32 5.31 -14.35
C ARG A 171 13.61 6.00 -13.94
N GLU A 172 14.76 5.47 -14.32
CA GLU A 172 16.07 6.09 -14.06
C GLU A 172 16.17 7.46 -14.75
N PHE A 173 15.74 7.54 -16.01
CA PHE A 173 15.67 8.80 -16.75
C PHE A 173 14.72 9.80 -16.09
N PHE A 174 13.49 9.38 -15.75
CA PHE A 174 12.50 10.21 -15.07
C PHE A 174 13.02 10.73 -13.72
N HIS A 175 13.64 9.86 -12.92
CA HIS A 175 14.28 10.26 -11.66
C HIS A 175 15.37 11.32 -11.89
N GLY A 176 16.23 11.12 -12.90
CA GLY A 176 17.25 12.08 -13.30
C GLY A 176 16.66 13.45 -13.68
N GLU A 177 15.63 13.48 -14.51
CA GLU A 177 14.94 14.72 -14.91
C GLU A 177 14.27 15.40 -13.71
N MET A 178 13.61 14.64 -12.83
CA MET A 178 12.99 15.18 -11.63
C MET A 178 14.02 15.85 -10.72
N VAL A 179 15.19 15.24 -10.54
CA VAL A 179 16.29 15.83 -9.76
C VAL A 179 16.87 17.05 -10.45
N ALA A 180 17.07 17.00 -11.77
CA ALA A 180 17.63 18.10 -12.54
C ALA A 180 16.72 19.33 -12.57
N LYS A 181 15.40 19.15 -12.66
CA LYS A 181 14.41 20.24 -12.76
C LYS A 181 13.92 20.74 -11.41
N LEU A 182 13.71 19.83 -10.44
CA LEU A 182 13.06 20.14 -9.16
C LEU A 182 14.03 20.04 -7.96
N GLY A 183 15.28 19.65 -8.19
CA GLY A 183 16.34 19.54 -7.19
C GLY A 183 16.38 18.19 -6.47
N SER A 184 17.40 17.96 -5.65
CA SER A 184 17.65 16.66 -4.99
C SER A 184 16.49 16.13 -4.14
N ARG A 185 15.62 17.02 -3.65
CA ARG A 185 14.45 16.65 -2.84
C ARG A 185 13.44 15.79 -3.60
N SER A 186 13.25 16.03 -4.90
CA SER A 186 12.31 15.22 -5.70
C SER A 186 12.78 13.77 -5.82
N GLY A 187 14.09 13.56 -6.03
CA GLY A 187 14.70 12.22 -6.01
C GLY A 187 14.56 11.53 -4.66
N GLN A 188 14.77 12.26 -3.56
CA GLN A 188 14.55 11.72 -2.21
C GLN A 188 13.10 11.28 -2.00
N ILE A 189 12.10 12.05 -2.47
CA ILE A 189 10.69 11.65 -2.39
C ILE A 189 10.42 10.38 -3.20
N LEU A 190 10.91 10.31 -4.45
CA LEU A 190 10.74 9.12 -5.29
C LEU A 190 11.33 7.87 -4.63
N GLU A 191 12.53 7.99 -4.06
CA GLU A 191 13.18 6.90 -3.32
C GLU A 191 12.42 6.52 -2.05
N MET A 192 11.88 7.49 -1.31
CA MET A 192 11.04 7.20 -0.14
C MET A 192 9.79 6.42 -0.52
N LYS A 193 9.06 6.86 -1.56
CA LYS A 193 7.87 6.16 -2.06
C LYS A 193 8.18 4.75 -2.53
N LYS A 194 9.37 4.54 -3.10
CA LYS A 194 9.82 3.21 -3.54
C LYS A 194 10.18 2.29 -2.38
N ARG A 195 10.85 2.81 -1.35
CA ARG A 195 11.44 1.99 -0.27
C ARG A 195 10.53 1.75 0.92
N ASP A 196 9.54 2.62 1.14
CA ASP A 196 8.69 2.57 2.31
C ASP A 196 7.24 2.26 1.93
N SER A 197 6.89 0.97 1.96
CA SER A 197 5.56 0.49 1.60
C SER A 197 4.44 1.02 2.50
N ARG A 198 4.75 1.55 3.70
CA ARG A 198 3.77 2.25 4.55
C ARG A 198 3.19 3.46 3.83
N ILE A 199 4.03 4.17 3.08
CA ILE A 199 3.66 5.37 2.36
C ILE A 199 2.66 5.04 1.26
N LYS A 200 2.94 4.01 0.46
CA LYS A 200 2.02 3.53 -0.58
C LYS A 200 0.67 3.12 0.01
N LYS A 201 0.68 2.35 1.11
CA LYS A 201 -0.56 1.93 1.78
C LYS A 201 -1.35 3.11 2.37
N LEU A 202 -0.67 4.15 2.86
CA LEU A 202 -1.34 5.39 3.27
C LEU A 202 -1.99 6.10 2.09
N GLU A 203 -1.28 6.24 0.97
CA GLU A 203 -1.82 6.82 -0.27
C GLU A 203 -3.07 6.04 -0.73
N ASP A 204 -3.00 4.71 -0.77
CA ASP A 204 -4.12 3.79 -1.07
C ASP A 204 -5.34 4.03 -0.16
N MET A 205 -5.10 4.22 1.14
CA MET A 205 -6.17 4.44 2.13
C MET A 205 -6.84 5.82 2.03
N PHE A 206 -6.11 6.90 1.72
CA PHE A 206 -6.65 8.25 1.93
C PHE A 206 -6.63 9.16 0.70
N THR A 207 -5.93 8.81 -0.38
CA THR A 207 -5.70 9.75 -1.49
C THR A 207 -6.34 9.36 -2.82
N TYR A 208 -6.70 8.09 -3.01
CA TYR A 208 -7.29 7.63 -4.28
C TYR A 208 -8.81 7.55 -4.24
N MET A 209 -9.40 7.17 -3.10
CA MET A 209 -10.85 7.02 -2.97
C MET A 209 -11.32 7.23 -1.54
N VAL A 210 -12.60 7.54 -1.40
CA VAL A 210 -13.29 7.44 -0.12
C VAL A 210 -13.73 5.99 0.10
N HIS A 211 -13.69 5.54 1.35
CA HIS A 211 -13.99 4.15 1.70
C HIS A 211 -15.35 4.04 2.40
N SER A 212 -15.98 2.87 2.22
CA SER A 212 -17.02 2.43 3.15
C SER A 212 -16.42 2.10 4.52
N PHE A 213 -17.24 2.02 5.56
CA PHE A 213 -16.78 1.64 6.90
C PHE A 213 -15.96 0.33 6.88
N ALA A 214 -16.50 -0.73 6.27
CA ALA A 214 -15.84 -2.03 6.22
C ALA A 214 -14.52 -2.00 5.44
N GLY A 215 -14.48 -1.20 4.35
CA GLY A 215 -13.27 -1.04 3.54
C GLY A 215 -12.14 -0.38 4.34
N LEU A 216 -12.42 0.76 4.98
CA LEU A 216 -11.41 1.46 5.77
C LEU A 216 -10.96 0.62 6.98
N GLN A 217 -11.90 -0.04 7.65
CA GLN A 217 -11.57 -0.93 8.77
C GLN A 217 -10.61 -2.04 8.34
N GLY A 218 -10.91 -2.75 7.24
CA GLY A 218 -10.04 -3.83 6.75
C GLY A 218 -8.65 -3.33 6.36
N LEU A 219 -8.56 -2.15 5.73
CA LEU A 219 -7.28 -1.55 5.36
C LEU A 219 -6.45 -1.15 6.60
N LEU A 220 -7.08 -0.56 7.62
CA LEU A 220 -6.41 -0.19 8.86
C LEU A 220 -5.96 -1.42 9.67
N GLU A 221 -6.81 -2.45 9.77
CA GLU A 221 -6.47 -3.71 10.40
C GLU A 221 -5.26 -4.35 9.71
N SER A 222 -5.27 -4.43 8.38
CA SER A 222 -4.14 -4.92 7.58
C SER A 222 -2.88 -4.07 7.77
N PHE A 223 -3.02 -2.75 7.81
CA PHE A 223 -1.92 -1.82 8.00
C PHE A 223 -1.27 -1.97 9.39
N PHE A 224 -2.06 -1.99 10.46
CA PHE A 224 -1.55 -2.18 11.82
C PHE A 224 -1.06 -3.59 12.08
N TYR A 225 -1.63 -4.59 11.42
CA TYR A 225 -1.07 -5.93 11.43
C TYR A 225 0.34 -5.95 10.81
N ARG A 226 0.61 -5.12 9.78
CA ARG A 226 1.91 -5.08 9.08
C ARG A 226 2.97 -4.25 9.80
N TYR A 227 2.58 -3.12 10.37
CA TYR A 227 3.56 -2.14 10.88
C TYR A 227 3.51 -1.99 12.40
N GLY A 228 2.57 -2.69 13.05
CA GLY A 228 2.27 -2.53 14.47
C GLY A 228 1.71 -1.15 14.80
N SER A 229 1.19 -0.99 16.01
CA SER A 229 0.71 0.32 16.51
C SER A 229 1.82 1.36 16.59
N GLU A 230 3.07 0.92 16.72
CA GLU A 230 4.23 1.81 16.70
C GLU A 230 4.64 2.23 15.28
N LEU A 231 4.06 1.69 14.21
CA LEU A 231 4.52 1.95 12.84
C LEU A 231 6.03 1.81 12.68
N ALA A 232 6.66 0.93 13.44
CA ALA A 232 8.04 0.56 13.14
C ALA A 232 8.01 -0.24 11.82
N ASN A 233 9.12 -0.33 11.09
CA ASN A 233 9.24 -1.32 10.02
C ASN A 233 9.33 -2.70 10.69
N VAL A 234 8.23 -3.14 11.30
CA VAL A 234 8.16 -4.31 12.17
C VAL A 234 8.15 -5.58 11.34
N HIS A 235 7.59 -5.54 10.12
CA HIS A 235 7.48 -6.71 9.26
C HIS A 235 8.22 -6.53 7.93
N PHE A 236 9.26 -7.36 7.83
CA PHE A 236 10.08 -7.78 6.69
C PHE A 236 9.92 -7.00 5.37
N ASP A 237 11.03 -6.42 4.92
CA ASP A 237 11.29 -6.10 3.50
C ASP A 237 11.47 -7.42 2.70
N ASP A 238 10.51 -8.33 2.80
CA ASP A 238 10.50 -9.62 2.10
C ASP A 238 9.45 -9.55 0.97
N PRO A 239 9.86 -9.56 -0.31
CA PRO A 239 8.96 -9.41 -1.45
C PRO A 239 7.83 -10.45 -1.50
N ILE A 240 8.04 -11.63 -0.91
CA ILE A 240 7.03 -12.69 -0.88
C ILE A 240 5.93 -12.35 0.13
N VAL A 241 6.33 -11.88 1.32
CA VAL A 241 5.38 -11.42 2.34
C VAL A 241 4.63 -10.19 1.85
N GLU A 242 5.32 -9.28 1.16
CA GLU A 242 4.71 -8.09 0.56
C GLU A 242 3.62 -8.46 -0.46
N TYR A 243 3.93 -9.39 -1.36
CA TYR A 243 2.99 -9.78 -2.42
C TYR A 243 1.71 -10.45 -1.88
N PHE A 244 1.84 -11.35 -0.91
CA PHE A 244 0.70 -12.08 -0.36
C PHE A 244 0.06 -11.41 0.86
N TRP A 245 0.49 -10.20 1.24
CA TRP A 245 0.14 -9.61 2.52
C TRP A 245 -1.37 -9.59 2.81
N GLU A 246 -2.16 -9.23 1.79
CA GLU A 246 -3.62 -9.12 1.92
C GLU A 246 -4.32 -10.47 2.06
N ASP A 247 -3.63 -11.56 1.73
CA ASP A 247 -4.12 -12.94 1.81
C ASP A 247 -3.51 -13.72 3.00
N ILE A 248 -2.64 -13.11 3.81
CA ILE A 248 -2.03 -13.78 4.96
C ILE A 248 -3.09 -14.00 6.04
N ILE A 249 -3.29 -15.27 6.39
CA ILE A 249 -4.12 -15.70 7.49
C ILE A 249 -3.26 -16.11 8.68
N LYS A 250 -3.84 -16.06 9.88
CA LYS A 250 -3.16 -16.57 11.07
C LYS A 250 -3.07 -18.09 11.01
N VAL A 251 -1.86 -18.63 11.08
CA VAL A 251 -1.59 -20.07 11.13
C VAL A 251 -0.84 -20.44 12.39
N GLN A 252 -1.04 -21.65 12.91
CA GLN A 252 -0.29 -22.14 14.06
C GLN A 252 0.91 -22.97 13.59
N ILE A 253 2.11 -22.45 13.80
CA ILE A 253 3.34 -23.12 13.40
C ILE A 253 3.68 -24.25 14.39
N PRO A 254 4.07 -25.45 13.92
CA PRO A 254 4.47 -26.54 14.77
C PRO A 254 5.77 -26.23 15.55
N PRO A 255 6.03 -26.92 16.68
CA PRO A 255 7.25 -26.70 17.47
C PRO A 255 8.51 -26.99 16.64
N LYS A 256 9.62 -26.32 16.98
CA LYS A 256 10.91 -26.39 16.24
C LYS A 256 11.39 -27.82 15.92
N ARG A 257 11.18 -28.76 16.85
CA ARG A 257 11.53 -30.18 16.65
C ARG A 257 10.72 -30.83 15.53
N ALA A 258 9.43 -30.54 15.46
CA ALA A 258 8.55 -31.03 14.40
C ALA A 258 8.94 -30.39 13.05
N ILE A 259 9.22 -29.08 13.00
CA ILE A 259 9.74 -28.42 11.78
C ILE A 259 11.00 -29.10 11.26
N THR A 260 11.96 -29.37 12.14
CA THR A 260 13.23 -30.03 11.78
C THR A 260 12.98 -31.42 11.21
N TYR A 261 12.04 -32.16 11.79
CA TYR A 261 11.64 -33.47 11.27
C TYR A 261 10.94 -33.38 9.90
N LEU A 262 10.05 -32.41 9.70
CA LEU A 262 9.37 -32.19 8.41
C LEU A 262 10.38 -31.89 7.29
N LEU A 263 11.39 -31.06 7.57
CA LEU A 263 12.46 -30.73 6.62
C LEU A 263 13.46 -31.86 6.42
N SER A 264 13.46 -32.89 7.27
CA SER A 264 14.31 -34.09 7.10
C SER A 264 13.72 -35.15 6.17
N LYS A 265 12.44 -34.99 5.79
CA LYS A 265 11.79 -35.85 4.79
C LYS A 265 12.27 -35.47 3.38
N ASP A 266 12.09 -36.38 2.42
CA ASP A 266 12.52 -36.18 1.03
C ASP A 266 12.08 -34.81 0.49
N GLU A 267 13.01 -34.15 -0.19
CA GLU A 267 12.80 -32.80 -0.74
C GLU A 267 11.72 -32.83 -1.82
N LEU A 268 10.57 -32.22 -1.53
CA LEU A 268 9.46 -32.12 -2.47
C LEU A 268 9.72 -30.98 -3.45
N LEU A 269 9.49 -31.22 -4.74
CA LEU A 269 9.57 -30.17 -5.76
C LEU A 269 8.52 -29.08 -5.51
N LEU A 270 8.92 -27.81 -5.61
CA LEU A 270 8.05 -26.65 -5.35
C LEU A 270 6.76 -26.68 -6.17
N ASN A 271 6.88 -27.00 -7.47
CA ASN A 271 5.75 -27.06 -8.39
C ASN A 271 4.69 -28.04 -7.92
N ARG A 272 5.10 -29.20 -7.38
CA ARG A 272 4.19 -30.21 -6.84
C ARG A 272 3.50 -29.73 -5.56
N ILE A 273 4.21 -29.00 -4.71
CA ILE A 273 3.62 -28.42 -3.50
C ILE A 273 2.54 -27.39 -3.88
N MET A 274 2.86 -26.50 -4.83
CA MET A 274 1.96 -25.44 -5.29
C MET A 274 0.71 -25.95 -6.02
N GLU A 275 0.73 -27.18 -6.55
CA GLU A 275 -0.48 -27.85 -7.08
C GLU A 275 -1.44 -28.32 -5.98
N GLU A 276 -0.92 -28.61 -4.78
CA GLU A 276 -1.68 -29.28 -3.71
C GLU A 276 -2.05 -28.36 -2.54
N VAL A 277 -1.33 -27.25 -2.38
CA VAL A 277 -1.49 -26.30 -1.27
C VAL A 277 -1.75 -24.90 -1.83
N PRO A 278 -2.80 -24.20 -1.37
CA PRO A 278 -3.07 -22.83 -1.80
C PRO A 278 -1.90 -21.88 -1.47
N PHE A 279 -1.55 -21.01 -2.41
CA PHE A 279 -0.44 -20.05 -2.27
C PHE A 279 -0.55 -19.17 -1.03
N HIS A 280 -1.75 -18.65 -0.73
CA HIS A 280 -1.98 -17.82 0.46
C HIS A 280 -1.67 -18.58 1.76
N TYR A 281 -1.93 -19.90 1.81
CA TYR A 281 -1.60 -20.72 2.97
C TYR A 281 -0.08 -20.90 3.10
N ILE A 282 0.62 -21.15 1.99
CA ILE A 282 2.09 -21.22 1.97
C ILE A 282 2.70 -19.90 2.45
N ALA A 283 2.18 -18.77 1.94
CA ALA A 283 2.60 -17.44 2.32
C ALA A 283 2.36 -17.15 3.80
N SER A 284 1.22 -17.59 4.33
CA SER A 284 0.88 -17.47 5.76
C SER A 284 1.86 -18.25 6.65
N VAL A 285 2.22 -19.48 6.25
CA VAL A 285 3.23 -20.29 6.94
C VAL A 285 4.62 -19.65 6.84
N TYR A 286 5.01 -19.17 5.66
CA TYR A 286 6.27 -18.46 5.47
C TYR A 286 6.38 -17.22 6.35
N TYR A 287 5.31 -16.41 6.37
CA TYR A 287 5.22 -15.22 7.20
C TYR A 287 5.35 -15.55 8.69
N GLU A 288 4.57 -16.52 9.19
CA GLU A 288 4.58 -16.86 10.62
C GLU A 288 5.93 -17.47 11.04
N LEU A 289 6.61 -18.22 10.16
CA LEU A 289 7.97 -18.67 10.42
C LEU A 289 8.94 -17.50 10.53
N LYS A 290 8.90 -16.54 9.60
CA LYS A 290 9.75 -15.35 9.62
C LYS A 290 9.48 -14.50 10.86
N SER A 291 8.23 -14.23 11.20
CA SER A 291 7.83 -13.43 12.36
C SER A 291 8.31 -14.03 13.69
N ASN A 292 8.40 -15.36 13.78
CA ASN A 292 8.95 -16.08 14.92
C ASN A 292 10.50 -16.20 14.90
N GLY A 293 11.18 -15.47 14.00
CA GLY A 293 12.64 -15.40 13.94
C GLY A 293 13.32 -16.57 13.21
N TYR A 294 12.57 -17.41 12.50
CA TYR A 294 13.16 -18.47 11.68
C TYR A 294 13.68 -17.91 10.34
N ASN A 295 14.83 -18.41 9.90
CA ASN A 295 15.41 -18.07 8.61
C ASN A 295 15.27 -19.23 7.62
N PHE A 296 14.03 -19.48 7.18
CA PHE A 296 13.73 -20.49 6.16
C PHE A 296 13.59 -19.86 4.77
N SER A 297 13.99 -20.60 3.74
CA SER A 297 13.70 -20.23 2.35
C SER A 297 12.22 -20.47 2.02
N TRP A 298 11.75 -19.86 0.93
CA TRP A 298 10.41 -20.11 0.39
C TRP A 298 10.16 -21.62 0.16
N GLN A 299 11.16 -22.32 -0.37
CA GLN A 299 11.10 -23.78 -0.60
C GLN A 299 10.84 -24.54 0.71
N GLN A 300 11.61 -24.21 1.76
CA GLN A 300 11.49 -24.86 3.06
C GLN A 300 10.13 -24.57 3.70
N ALA A 301 9.68 -23.33 3.67
CA ALA A 301 8.34 -22.99 4.16
C ALA A 301 7.22 -23.66 3.35
N SER A 302 7.38 -23.79 2.03
CA SER A 302 6.44 -24.54 1.18
C SER A 302 6.37 -26.00 1.58
N THR A 303 7.51 -26.64 1.86
CA THR A 303 7.54 -28.02 2.34
C THR A 303 6.85 -28.17 3.71
N ILE A 304 7.08 -27.22 4.63
CA ILE A 304 6.40 -27.19 5.93
C ILE A 304 4.88 -27.02 5.73
N ALA A 305 4.46 -26.05 4.91
CA ALA A 305 3.07 -25.78 4.61
C ALA A 305 2.37 -27.00 3.99
N PHE A 306 3.03 -27.72 3.08
CA PHE A 306 2.53 -28.97 2.52
C PHE A 306 2.21 -30.01 3.57
N TYR A 307 3.14 -30.26 4.49
CA TYR A 307 2.91 -31.24 5.54
C TYR A 307 1.88 -30.76 6.57
N MET A 308 1.79 -29.46 6.85
CA MET A 308 0.72 -28.91 7.69
C MET A 308 -0.64 -29.11 7.02
N TRP A 309 -0.77 -28.73 5.74
CA TRP A 309 -1.99 -28.84 4.95
C TRP A 309 -2.50 -30.29 4.82
N LYS A 310 -1.60 -31.26 4.59
CA LYS A 310 -1.97 -32.68 4.49
C LYS A 310 -2.42 -33.33 5.79
N ASN A 311 -2.07 -32.73 6.92
CA ASN A 311 -2.40 -33.20 8.26
C ASN A 311 -3.47 -32.33 8.94
N GLU A 312 -3.96 -31.29 8.26
CA GLU A 312 -5.07 -30.47 8.73
C GLU A 312 -6.33 -31.37 8.87
N GLY A 313 -6.81 -31.52 10.11
CA GLY A 313 -7.93 -32.41 10.44
C GLY A 313 -7.58 -33.87 10.76
N LYS A 314 -6.30 -34.28 10.69
CA LYS A 314 -5.84 -35.58 11.19
C LYS A 314 -5.19 -35.37 12.56
N ASN A 315 -5.82 -35.86 13.63
CA ASN A 315 -5.24 -35.89 14.99
C ASN A 315 -4.05 -36.87 15.04
N ASP A 316 -2.97 -36.56 14.34
CA ASP A 316 -1.76 -37.37 14.33
C ASP A 316 -0.94 -37.05 15.60
N PRO A 317 -0.74 -38.01 16.52
CA PRO A 317 -0.08 -37.78 17.81
C PRO A 317 1.34 -37.19 17.69
N GLN A 318 2.02 -37.36 16.56
CA GLN A 318 3.35 -36.78 16.33
C GLN A 318 3.33 -35.25 16.16
N PHE A 319 2.18 -34.65 15.83
CA PHE A 319 2.03 -33.21 15.67
C PHE A 319 1.64 -32.47 16.96
N MET A 320 1.00 -33.16 17.91
CA MET A 320 0.54 -32.55 19.18
C MET A 320 1.36 -32.92 20.42
N ASN A 321 2.10 -34.03 20.42
CA ASN A 321 2.79 -34.51 21.62
C ASN A 321 4.28 -34.74 21.40
N VAL A 322 5.08 -33.73 21.72
CA VAL A 322 6.30 -33.96 22.51
C VAL A 322 6.43 -32.82 23.52
N ALA A 323 5.57 -32.84 24.54
CA ALA A 323 5.86 -32.20 25.82
C ALA A 323 6.52 -33.26 26.71
N VAL A 324 7.85 -33.21 26.80
CA VAL A 324 8.64 -33.46 28.02
C VAL A 324 9.85 -32.55 27.96
#